data_AF-A0ABD6VRE3-F1
#
_entry.id   AF-A0ABD6VRE3-F1
#
_cell.length_a   1.000
_cell.length_b   1.000
_cell.length_c   1.000
_cell.angle_alpha   90.00
_cell.angle_beta   90.00
_cell.angle_gamma   90.00
#
_symmetry.space_group_name_H-M   'P 1'
#
loop_
_entity.id
_entity.type
_entity.pdbx_description
1 polymer ?
#
loop_
_entity_poly.entity_id
_entity_poly.type
_entity_poly.pdbx_seq_one_letter_code
_entity_poly.pdbx_strand_id
1 'polypeptide(L)'
;MFTYLPGKRGWLIIGLLATFSAQAETELPAQVTWLTFKRLGWTNPDGLSDDQLIRMTYKGRTFFNYPWTEQFFVRDGYGPLFLANKKAKTLSRVNMNTRSKTSGDLEVVYRGNKTSNCTYEITDTKVYFNANFADGKPEQPTLLLSIPEKCIDQKKMAEIKAQKREQEQKLGKWLADGFNKEHHRRYGY
;
A
#
# COMPACT_ATOMS: atom_id res chain seq x y z
N MET A 1 -21.51 -33.12 3.35
CA MET A 1 -21.32 -34.50 3.83
C MET A 1 -19.82 -34.78 3.82
N PHE A 2 -19.16 -34.63 4.97
CA PHE A 2 -17.72 -34.92 5.11
C PHE A 2 -17.59 -36.32 5.69
N THR A 3 -17.15 -37.27 4.87
CA THR A 3 -16.77 -38.60 5.33
C THR A 3 -15.32 -38.55 5.82
N TYR A 4 -15.16 -38.77 7.13
CA TYR A 4 -13.88 -39.04 7.77
C TYR A 4 -13.46 -40.47 7.40
N LEU A 5 -12.28 -40.63 6.79
CA LEU A 5 -11.59 -41.92 6.72
C LEU A 5 -10.43 -41.91 7.73
N PRO A 6 -10.45 -42.79 8.74
CA PRO A 6 -9.35 -42.91 9.69
C PRO A 6 -8.28 -43.83 9.10
N GLY A 7 -7.02 -43.42 9.16
CA GLY A 7 -5.89 -44.31 8.90
C GLY A 7 -5.00 -43.86 7.75
N LYS A 8 -4.04 -43.01 8.11
CA LYS A 8 -2.68 -42.83 7.58
C LYS A 8 -2.33 -41.36 7.80
N ARG A 9 -1.34 -41.14 8.67
CA ARG A 9 -0.82 -39.82 9.05
C ARG A 9 -0.17 -39.17 7.82
N GLY A 10 -1.00 -38.64 6.92
CA GLY A 10 -0.61 -37.75 5.85
C GLY A 10 -0.29 -36.39 6.46
N TRP A 11 0.94 -35.96 6.27
CA TRP A 11 1.42 -34.66 6.71
C TRP A 11 0.63 -33.55 6.00
N LEU A 12 -0.24 -32.89 6.74
CA LEU A 12 -0.69 -31.54 6.40
C LEU A 12 0.53 -30.62 6.56
N ILE A 13 1.25 -30.41 5.46
CA ILE A 13 2.10 -29.23 5.31
C ILE A 13 1.15 -28.04 5.26
N ILE A 14 0.84 -27.48 6.44
CA ILE A 14 0.25 -26.16 6.54
C ILE A 14 1.34 -25.21 6.06
N GLY A 15 1.34 -24.94 4.76
CA GLY A 15 2.09 -23.85 4.15
C GLY A 15 1.51 -22.55 4.67
N LEU A 16 1.91 -22.15 5.88
CA LEU A 16 1.65 -20.84 6.44
C LEU A 16 2.52 -19.86 5.63
N LEU A 17 1.99 -19.45 4.48
CA LEU A 17 2.46 -18.31 3.69
C LEU A 17 2.21 -17.04 4.52
N ALA A 18 3.03 -16.86 5.55
CA ALA A 18 3.08 -15.62 6.28
C ALA A 18 3.80 -14.60 5.39
N THR A 19 3.03 -13.91 4.56
CA THR A 19 3.49 -12.78 3.75
C THR A 19 3.77 -11.60 4.68
N PHE A 20 4.87 -11.67 5.43
CA PHE A 20 5.32 -10.55 6.24
C PHE A 20 5.93 -9.49 5.32
N SER A 21 5.17 -8.42 5.10
CA SER A 21 5.68 -7.19 4.51
C SER A 21 6.54 -6.49 5.55
N ALA A 22 7.82 -6.84 5.65
CA ALA A 22 8.78 -6.05 6.40
C ALA A 22 9.02 -4.74 5.64
N GLN A 23 8.23 -3.72 5.95
CA GLN A 23 8.43 -2.36 5.48
C GLN A 23 9.66 -1.81 6.18
N ALA A 24 10.63 -1.26 5.43
CA ALA A 24 11.54 -0.29 6.00
C ALA A 24 10.68 0.77 6.69
N GLU A 25 10.93 1.01 7.97
CA GLU A 25 10.10 1.86 8.83
C GLU A 25 9.97 3.25 8.20
N THR A 26 8.87 3.41 7.48
CA THR A 26 8.26 4.69 7.20
C THR A 26 7.39 4.98 8.42
N GLU A 27 7.16 6.25 8.78
CA GLU A 27 6.42 6.61 10.01
C GLU A 27 5.02 5.95 10.12
N LEU A 28 4.51 5.41 9.02
CA LEU A 28 3.22 4.74 8.94
C LEU A 28 3.34 3.36 8.27
N PRO A 29 2.66 2.33 8.81
CA PRO A 29 2.60 1.00 8.19
C PRO A 29 1.91 1.05 6.82
N ALA A 30 2.07 0.01 5.99
CA ALA A 30 1.40 0.00 4.67
C ALA A 30 -0.13 -0.07 4.75
N GLN A 31 -0.68 -0.64 5.83
CA GLN A 31 -2.11 -0.60 6.12
C GLN A 31 -2.36 0.41 7.25
N VAL A 32 -3.23 1.38 7.00
CA VAL A 32 -3.52 2.50 7.90
C VAL A 32 -5.02 2.74 7.99
N THR A 33 -5.44 3.29 9.12
CA THR A 33 -6.79 3.82 9.33
C THR A 33 -6.69 5.24 9.87
N TRP A 34 -7.79 5.99 9.84
CA TRP A 34 -7.85 7.32 10.47
C TRP A 34 -7.39 7.31 11.93
N LEU A 35 -7.69 6.26 12.70
CA LEU A 35 -7.26 6.14 14.09
C LEU A 35 -5.73 6.10 14.24
N THR A 36 -5.03 5.49 13.28
CA THR A 36 -3.56 5.48 13.24
C THR A 36 -3.03 6.90 13.06
N PHE A 37 -3.58 7.64 12.09
CA PHE A 37 -3.24 9.04 11.83
C PHE A 37 -3.48 9.92 13.05
N LYS A 38 -4.69 9.84 13.62
CA LYS A 38 -5.10 10.64 14.78
C LYS A 38 -4.19 10.41 15.98
N ARG A 39 -3.81 9.15 16.26
CA ARG A 39 -2.88 8.80 17.35
C ARG A 39 -1.50 9.44 17.17
N LEU A 40 -1.06 9.61 15.92
CA LEU A 40 0.23 10.23 15.57
C LEU A 40 0.16 11.76 15.45
N GLY A 41 -0.97 12.35 15.84
CA GLY A 41 -1.19 13.80 15.83
C GLY A 41 -1.54 14.38 14.47
N TRP A 42 -2.08 13.57 13.55
CA TRP A 42 -2.52 14.06 12.26
C TRP A 42 -3.94 14.65 12.33
N THR A 43 -4.21 15.60 11.45
CA THR A 43 -5.49 16.32 11.35
C THR A 43 -6.10 16.21 9.95
N ASN A 44 -7.41 16.47 9.82
CA ASN A 44 -8.08 16.60 8.53
C ASN A 44 -8.56 18.06 8.37
N PRO A 45 -8.03 18.82 7.41
CA PRO A 45 -8.43 20.21 7.21
C PRO A 45 -9.74 20.36 6.42
N ASP A 46 -10.29 19.27 5.88
CA ASP A 46 -11.45 19.31 4.99
C ASP A 46 -12.80 19.33 5.75
N GLY A 47 -12.76 19.35 7.08
CA GLY A 47 -13.96 19.34 7.93
C GLY A 47 -14.69 17.99 7.98
N LEU A 48 -14.05 16.90 7.56
CA LEU A 48 -14.62 15.55 7.69
C LEU A 48 -14.59 15.11 9.15
N SER A 49 -15.70 14.52 9.62
CA SER A 49 -15.76 13.97 10.97
C SER A 49 -14.90 12.71 11.11
N ASP A 50 -14.51 12.39 12.34
CA ASP A 50 -13.76 11.16 12.63
C ASP A 50 -14.47 9.91 12.09
N ASP A 51 -15.80 9.82 12.26
CA ASP A 51 -16.61 8.71 11.77
C ASP A 51 -16.58 8.58 10.24
N GLN A 52 -16.60 9.70 9.53
CA GLN A 52 -16.46 9.71 8.07
C GLN A 52 -15.08 9.20 7.68
N LEU A 53 -14.03 9.71 8.30
CA LEU A 53 -12.64 9.32 8.00
C LEU A 53 -12.38 7.85 8.33
N ILE A 54 -12.89 7.32 9.45
CA ILE A 54 -12.79 5.90 9.81
C ILE A 54 -13.43 5.03 8.72
N ARG A 55 -14.65 5.36 8.28
CA ARG A 55 -15.33 4.60 7.22
C ARG A 55 -14.59 4.67 5.88
N MET A 56 -14.11 5.85 5.50
CA MET A 56 -13.45 6.07 4.22
C MET A 56 -12.03 5.50 4.16
N THR A 57 -11.40 5.21 5.31
CA THR A 57 -10.03 4.67 5.41
C THR A 57 -9.99 3.31 6.10
N TYR A 58 -11.11 2.58 6.18
CA TYR A 58 -11.24 1.35 6.96
C TYR A 58 -10.19 0.28 6.62
N LYS A 59 -9.91 0.05 5.33
CA LYS A 59 -8.78 -0.77 4.86
C LYS A 59 -7.80 0.07 4.03
N GLY A 60 -7.54 1.29 4.50
CA GLY A 60 -6.64 2.22 3.85
C GLY A 60 -5.25 1.63 3.66
N ARG A 61 -4.69 1.78 2.46
CA ARG A 61 -3.31 1.43 2.16
C ARG A 61 -2.52 2.66 1.81
N THR A 62 -1.34 2.82 2.40
CA THR A 62 -0.41 3.87 2.01
C THR A 62 0.29 3.46 0.72
N PHE A 63 0.49 4.38 -0.20
CA PHE A 63 1.34 4.17 -1.37
C PHE A 63 2.15 5.41 -1.68
N PHE A 64 3.32 5.17 -2.26
CA PHE A 64 4.40 6.15 -2.41
C PHE A 64 4.85 6.82 -1.10
N ASN A 65 4.60 6.18 0.04
CA ASN A 65 5.15 6.61 1.32
C ASN A 65 6.64 6.23 1.40
N TYR A 66 7.51 7.08 0.86
CA TYR A 66 8.95 6.86 0.88
C TYR A 66 9.65 7.84 1.82
N PRO A 67 10.79 7.50 2.44
CA PRO A 67 11.46 8.43 3.37
C PRO A 67 11.82 9.79 2.78
N TRP A 68 12.09 9.88 1.48
CA TRP A 68 12.43 11.14 0.82
C TRP A 68 11.21 11.98 0.41
N THR A 69 10.00 11.43 0.34
CA THR A 69 8.83 12.20 -0.11
C THR A 69 8.27 13.05 1.02
N GLU A 70 7.77 14.23 0.71
CA GLU A 70 7.06 15.10 1.66
C GLU A 70 5.60 14.67 1.81
N GLN A 71 5.04 14.06 0.78
CA GLN A 71 3.67 13.63 0.71
C GLN A 71 3.59 12.14 0.34
N PHE A 72 2.43 11.55 0.55
CA PHE A 72 2.07 10.22 0.08
C PHE A 72 0.57 10.08 0.04
N PHE A 73 0.06 8.95 -0.42
CA PHE A 73 -1.38 8.77 -0.61
C PHE A 73 -1.93 7.60 0.20
N VAL A 74 -3.20 7.69 0.53
CA VAL A 74 -3.96 6.63 1.22
C VAL A 74 -5.22 6.31 0.45
N ARG A 75 -5.49 5.03 0.26
CA ARG A 75 -6.73 4.57 -0.38
C ARG A 75 -7.15 3.17 0.05
N ASP A 76 -8.45 2.98 0.21
CA ASP A 76 -9.07 1.66 0.32
C ASP A 76 -9.69 1.27 -1.04
N GLY A 77 -9.13 0.26 -1.70
CA GLY A 77 -9.59 -0.20 -3.02
C GLY A 77 -9.77 0.93 -4.05
N TYR A 78 -10.97 1.01 -4.64
CA TYR A 78 -11.39 2.09 -5.56
C TYR A 78 -12.10 3.25 -4.84
N GLY A 79 -12.11 3.26 -3.50
CA GLY A 79 -12.72 4.28 -2.66
C GLY A 79 -12.06 5.66 -2.78
N PRO A 80 -12.40 6.61 -1.89
CA PRO A 80 -11.86 7.96 -1.93
C PRO A 80 -10.32 7.95 -1.84
N LEU A 81 -9.70 8.81 -2.63
CA LEU A 81 -8.25 9.04 -2.60
C LEU A 81 -7.94 10.13 -1.58
N PHE A 82 -6.96 9.89 -0.71
CA PHE A 82 -6.46 10.90 0.24
C PHE A 82 -4.99 11.22 -0.01
N LEU A 83 -4.63 12.47 0.16
CA LEU A 83 -3.28 13.01 0.15
C LEU A 83 -2.84 13.27 1.60
N ALA A 84 -1.77 12.64 2.00
CA ALA A 84 -1.15 12.79 3.30
C ALA A 84 0.09 13.69 3.18
N ASN A 85 0.12 14.81 3.89
CA ASN A 85 1.28 15.70 3.99
C ASN A 85 2.03 15.41 5.29
N LYS A 86 3.28 14.93 5.20
CA LYS A 86 4.06 14.54 6.39
C LYS A 86 4.46 15.72 7.25
N LYS A 87 4.83 16.84 6.61
CA LYS A 87 5.29 18.04 7.32
C LYS A 87 4.16 18.70 8.10
N ALA A 88 2.99 18.87 7.46
CA ALA A 88 1.81 19.45 8.08
C ALA A 88 1.04 18.45 8.96
N LYS A 89 1.35 17.15 8.83
CA LYS A 89 0.57 16.04 9.42
C LYS A 89 -0.92 16.17 9.12
N THR A 90 -1.25 16.37 7.85
CA THR A 90 -2.63 16.47 7.39
C THR A 90 -2.98 15.33 6.45
N LEU A 91 -4.17 14.77 6.61
CA LEU A 91 -4.76 13.83 5.65
C LEU A 91 -5.95 14.51 4.98
N SER A 92 -5.82 14.90 3.72
CA SER A 92 -6.85 15.59 2.95
C SER A 92 -7.43 14.72 1.86
N ARG A 93 -8.74 14.79 1.62
CA ARG A 93 -9.39 14.11 0.50
C ARG A 93 -9.02 14.80 -0.81
N VAL A 94 -8.58 14.01 -1.78
CA VAL A 94 -8.37 14.48 -3.16
C VAL A 94 -9.74 14.65 -3.81
N ASN A 95 -10.15 15.90 -4.00
CA ASN A 95 -11.40 16.26 -4.64
C ASN A 95 -11.14 16.67 -6.10
N MET A 96 -11.34 15.74 -7.02
CA MET A 96 -11.07 15.91 -8.44
C MET A 96 -12.29 15.51 -9.27
N ASN A 97 -12.58 16.27 -10.32
CA ASN A 97 -13.67 15.98 -11.23
C ASN A 97 -13.22 14.92 -12.25
N THR A 98 -13.57 13.66 -11.99
CA THR A 98 -13.42 12.59 -12.98
C THR A 98 -14.59 12.57 -13.95
N ARG A 99 -14.37 12.03 -15.15
CA ARG A 99 -15.40 11.88 -16.19
C ARG A 99 -16.61 11.09 -15.69
N SER A 100 -16.37 10.05 -14.91
CA SER A 100 -17.37 9.17 -14.32
C SER A 100 -17.95 9.66 -12.98
N LYS A 101 -17.44 10.78 -12.44
CA LYS A 101 -17.77 11.30 -11.10
C LYS A 101 -17.46 10.33 -9.95
N THR A 102 -16.68 9.27 -10.19
CA THR A 102 -16.17 8.39 -9.13
C THR A 102 -14.68 8.62 -8.92
N SER A 103 -14.23 8.53 -7.66
CA SER A 103 -12.81 8.49 -7.35
C SER A 103 -12.13 7.28 -7.97
N GLY A 104 -12.87 6.20 -8.26
CA GLY A 104 -12.36 4.93 -8.80
C GLY A 104 -11.46 5.08 -10.01
N ASP A 105 -11.70 6.09 -10.85
CA ASP A 105 -10.91 6.35 -12.05
C ASP A 105 -9.61 7.14 -11.78
N LEU A 106 -9.43 7.70 -10.58
CA LEU A 106 -8.20 8.38 -10.22
C LEU A 106 -7.07 7.36 -10.06
N GLU A 107 -5.99 7.57 -10.79
CA GLU A 107 -4.72 6.88 -10.61
C GLU A 107 -3.64 7.91 -10.24
N VAL A 108 -2.69 7.49 -9.42
CA VAL A 108 -1.53 8.32 -9.06
C VAL A 108 -0.27 7.62 -9.53
N VAL A 109 0.58 8.36 -10.23
CA VAL A 109 1.90 7.89 -10.68
C VAL A 109 2.98 8.77 -10.06
N TYR A 110 3.99 8.15 -9.45
CA TYR A 110 5.17 8.84 -8.96
C TYR A 110 6.26 8.88 -10.03
N ARG A 111 6.60 10.08 -10.54
CA ARG A 111 7.68 10.31 -11.51
C ARG A 111 8.96 10.77 -10.82
N GLY A 112 9.49 9.91 -9.95
CA GLY A 112 10.65 10.22 -9.10
C GLY A 112 12.03 9.85 -9.63
N ASN A 113 12.11 9.16 -10.77
CA ASN A 113 13.36 8.64 -11.33
C ASN A 113 14.15 9.66 -12.17
N LYS A 114 13.68 10.91 -12.21
CA LYS A 114 14.37 12.02 -12.90
C LYS A 114 15.42 12.64 -11.98
N THR A 115 16.40 13.33 -12.56
CA THR A 115 17.40 14.12 -11.82
C THR A 115 16.84 15.45 -11.30
N SER A 116 15.71 15.91 -11.85
CA SER A 116 14.98 17.12 -11.43
C SER A 116 13.50 17.01 -11.83
N ASN A 117 12.64 17.90 -11.28
CA ASN A 117 11.20 17.98 -11.57
C ASN A 117 10.43 16.68 -11.30
N CYS A 118 10.68 16.08 -10.15
CA CYS A 118 9.94 14.91 -9.70
C CYS A 118 8.54 15.30 -9.22
N THR A 119 7.56 14.49 -9.54
CA THR A 119 6.15 14.81 -9.30
C THR A 119 5.34 13.58 -8.95
N TYR A 120 4.22 13.78 -8.28
CA TYR A 120 3.07 12.91 -8.36
C TYR A 120 2.12 13.43 -9.44
N GLU A 121 1.68 12.54 -10.32
CA GLU A 121 0.69 12.84 -11.34
C GLU A 121 -0.61 12.10 -11.01
N ILE A 122 -1.70 12.85 -10.88
CA ILE A 122 -3.05 12.32 -10.68
C ILE A 122 -3.77 12.35 -12.02
N THR A 123 -4.18 11.19 -12.51
CA THR A 123 -4.78 11.00 -13.83
C THR A 123 -6.19 10.44 -13.66
N ASP A 124 -7.14 10.97 -14.43
CA ASP A 124 -8.41 10.30 -14.69
C ASP A 124 -8.17 9.21 -15.74
N THR A 125 -8.15 7.95 -15.32
CA THR A 125 -7.94 6.80 -16.20
C THR A 125 -9.16 6.50 -17.06
N LYS A 126 -10.34 6.99 -16.68
CA LYS A 126 -11.62 6.73 -17.34
C LYS A 126 -11.96 5.24 -17.50
N VAL A 127 -11.37 4.36 -16.70
CA VAL A 127 -11.58 2.90 -16.81
C VAL A 127 -13.04 2.55 -16.52
N TYR A 128 -13.57 3.04 -15.40
CA TYR A 128 -14.97 2.89 -15.04
C TYR A 128 -15.87 3.63 -16.03
N PHE A 129 -15.48 4.82 -16.50
CA PHE A 129 -16.24 5.51 -17.54
C PHE A 129 -16.38 4.64 -18.81
N ASN A 130 -15.26 4.15 -19.33
CA ASN A 130 -15.21 3.36 -20.56
C ASN A 130 -15.96 2.03 -20.43
N ALA A 131 -15.92 1.40 -19.26
CA ALA A 131 -16.61 0.13 -19.03
C ALA A 131 -18.14 0.27 -18.91
N ASN A 132 -18.65 1.43 -18.47
CA ASN A 132 -20.07 1.57 -18.10
C ASN A 132 -20.84 2.61 -18.94
N PHE A 133 -20.16 3.53 -19.62
CA PHE A 133 -20.80 4.66 -20.30
C PHE A 133 -20.28 4.94 -21.71
N ALA A 134 -19.19 4.32 -22.16
CA ALA A 134 -18.67 4.57 -23.51
C ALA A 134 -19.41 3.75 -24.57
N ASP A 135 -20.01 4.44 -25.53
CA ASP A 135 -20.70 3.83 -26.68
C ASP A 135 -19.70 3.49 -27.80
N GLY A 136 -18.88 2.46 -27.55
CA GLY A 136 -17.95 1.89 -28.53
C GLY A 136 -16.71 2.74 -28.84
N LYS A 137 -16.58 3.93 -28.21
CA LYS A 137 -15.41 4.81 -28.34
C LYS A 137 -14.82 5.10 -26.96
N PRO A 138 -13.85 4.30 -26.49
CA PRO A 138 -13.22 4.54 -25.20
C PRO A 138 -12.45 5.87 -25.23
N GLU A 139 -12.62 6.67 -24.17
CA GLU A 139 -11.86 7.90 -23.96
C GLU A 139 -10.48 7.59 -23.38
N GLN A 140 -9.48 8.38 -23.78
CA GLN A 140 -8.12 8.24 -23.26
C GLN A 140 -7.95 8.89 -21.88
N PRO A 141 -7.00 8.40 -21.05
CA PRO A 141 -6.69 8.99 -19.76
C PRO A 141 -6.33 10.47 -19.85
N THR A 142 -6.64 11.24 -18.81
CA THR A 142 -6.39 12.69 -18.77
C THR A 142 -5.67 13.06 -17.48
N LEU A 143 -4.52 13.72 -17.59
CA LEU A 143 -3.81 14.26 -16.44
C LEU A 143 -4.65 15.39 -15.80
N LEU A 144 -4.97 15.24 -14.52
CA LEU A 144 -5.75 16.23 -13.77
C LEU A 144 -4.87 17.16 -12.95
N LEU A 145 -3.86 16.61 -12.28
CA LEU A 145 -2.99 17.37 -11.39
C LEU A 145 -1.57 16.82 -11.39
N SER A 146 -0.58 17.71 -11.31
CA SER A 146 0.81 17.37 -11.06
C SER A 146 1.27 18.08 -9.77
N ILE A 147 1.74 17.31 -8.79
CA ILE A 147 2.20 17.79 -7.49
C ILE A 147 3.71 17.65 -7.44
N PRO A 148 4.49 18.74 -7.27
CA PRO A 148 5.93 18.67 -7.10
C PRO A 148 6.32 17.82 -5.88
N GLU A 149 7.36 17.01 -6.02
CA GLU A 149 7.85 16.14 -4.96
C GLU A 149 9.38 15.95 -5.08
N LYS A 150 9.99 15.48 -3.99
CA LYS A 150 11.41 15.12 -3.99
C LYS A 150 11.66 13.88 -4.85
N CYS A 151 12.76 13.90 -5.59
CA CYS A 151 13.22 12.76 -6.37
C CYS A 151 13.70 11.61 -5.50
N ILE A 152 13.85 10.44 -6.12
CA ILE A 152 14.36 9.25 -5.44
C ILE A 152 15.75 9.52 -4.86
N ASP A 153 15.87 9.34 -3.54
CA ASP A 153 17.17 9.23 -2.89
C ASP A 153 17.73 7.82 -3.12
N GLN A 154 18.69 7.71 -4.05
CA GLN A 154 19.31 6.43 -4.43
C GLN A 154 20.05 5.77 -3.26
N LYS A 155 20.66 6.57 -2.38
CA LYS A 155 21.39 6.06 -1.23
C LYS A 155 20.41 5.46 -0.23
N LYS A 156 19.35 6.18 0.11
CA LYS A 156 18.29 5.66 0.99
C LYS A 156 17.59 4.45 0.38
N MET A 157 17.39 4.43 -0.92
CA MET A 157 16.85 3.27 -1.61
C MET A 157 17.74 2.04 -1.50
N ALA A 158 19.06 2.21 -1.65
CA ALA A 158 20.01 1.13 -1.46
C ALA A 158 20.03 0.62 -0.01
N GLU A 159 20.00 1.53 0.97
CA GLU A 159 19.91 1.21 2.41
C GLU A 159 18.67 0.36 2.73
N ILE A 160 17.49 0.80 2.28
CA ILE A 160 16.21 0.08 2.45
C ILE A 160 16.27 -1.32 1.82
N LYS A 161 16.81 -1.42 0.60
CA LYS A 161 16.94 -2.71 -0.10
C LYS A 161 17.91 -3.65 0.63
N ALA A 162 19.01 -3.12 1.17
CA ALA A 162 19.97 -3.90 1.94
C ALA A 162 19.36 -4.43 3.24
N GLN A 163 18.68 -3.56 4.00
CA GLN A 163 17.96 -3.95 5.22
C GLN A 163 16.93 -5.05 4.96
N LYS A 164 16.14 -4.91 3.88
CA LYS A 164 15.16 -5.92 3.48
C LYS A 164 15.82 -7.27 3.19
N ARG A 165 16.92 -7.29 2.44
CA ARG A 165 17.67 -8.52 2.15
C ARG A 165 18.21 -9.18 3.42
N GLU A 166 18.72 -8.40 4.35
CA GLU A 166 19.23 -8.91 5.63
C GLU A 166 18.10 -9.57 6.45
N GLN A 167 16.93 -8.94 6.51
CA GLN A 167 15.75 -9.49 7.18
C GLN A 167 15.26 -10.79 6.51
N GLU A 168 15.19 -10.83 5.19
CA GLU A 168 14.82 -12.04 4.43
C GLU A 168 15.81 -13.19 4.67
N GLN A 169 17.12 -12.90 4.72
CA GLN A 169 18.14 -13.90 5.05
C GLN A 169 17.99 -14.44 6.48
N LYS A 170 17.75 -13.56 7.45
CA LYS A 170 17.50 -13.97 8.85
C LYS A 170 16.26 -14.85 8.96
N LEU A 171 15.18 -14.49 8.27
CA LEU A 171 13.96 -15.29 8.23
C LEU A 171 14.19 -16.65 7.58
N GLY A 172 14.89 -16.71 6.45
CA GLY A 172 15.23 -17.95 5.77
C GLY A 172 16.02 -18.90 6.66
N LYS A 173 17.01 -18.39 7.40
CA LYS A 173 17.76 -19.16 8.41
C LYS A 173 16.85 -19.67 9.52
N TRP A 174 16.01 -18.81 10.09
CA TRP A 174 15.08 -19.20 11.15
C TRP A 174 14.10 -20.30 10.70
N LEU A 175 13.56 -20.21 9.48
CA LEU A 175 12.69 -21.23 8.90
C LEU A 175 13.43 -22.56 8.70
N ALA A 176 14.66 -22.51 8.19
CA ALA A 176 15.50 -23.70 8.00
C ALA A 176 15.83 -24.36 9.35
N ASP A 177 16.20 -23.59 10.36
CA ASP A 177 16.48 -24.10 11.71
C ASP A 177 15.22 -24.72 12.34
N GLY A 178 14.06 -24.08 12.19
CA GLY A 178 12.79 -24.60 12.67
C GLY A 178 12.41 -25.91 11.98
N PHE A 179 12.55 -25.98 10.66
CA PHE A 179 12.33 -27.20 9.89
C PHE A 179 13.28 -28.32 10.30
N ASN A 180 14.58 -28.02 10.43
CA ASN A 180 15.60 -29.01 10.82
C ASN A 180 15.35 -29.55 12.23
N LYS A 181 14.99 -28.68 13.19
CA LYS A 181 14.62 -29.11 14.55
C LYS A 181 13.41 -30.05 14.53
N GLU A 182 12.38 -29.72 13.77
CA GLU A 182 11.18 -30.57 13.68
C GLU A 182 11.46 -31.88 12.94
N HIS A 183 12.33 -31.86 11.93
CA HIS A 183 12.79 -33.05 11.23
C HIS A 183 13.59 -33.96 12.16
N HIS A 184 14.58 -33.44 12.89
CA HIS A 184 15.32 -34.18 13.94
C HIS A 184 14.36 -34.78 14.98
N ARG A 185 13.39 -34.00 15.48
CA ARG A 185 12.40 -34.49 16.46
C ARG A 185 11.59 -35.68 15.96
N ARG A 186 11.27 -35.72 14.66
CA ARG A 186 10.44 -36.78 14.07
C ARG A 186 11.23 -37.99 13.58
N TYR A 187 12.47 -37.79 13.14
CA TYR A 187 13.24 -38.80 12.43
C TYR A 187 14.56 -39.19 13.10
N GLY A 188 14.97 -38.49 14.16
CA GLY A 188 15.96 -38.99 15.13
C GLY A 188 17.42 -39.11 14.67
N TYR A 189 17.80 -38.50 13.55
CA TYR A 189 19.21 -38.29 13.20
C TYR A 189 19.57 -36.86 13.50
#